data_AF-A0A822G1V4-F1
#
_entry.id   AF-A0A822G1V4-F1
#
_cell.length_a   1.000
_cell.length_b   1.000
_cell.length_c   1.000
_cell.angle_alpha   90.00
_cell.angle_beta   90.00
_cell.angle_gamma   90.00
#
_symmetry.space_group_name_H-M   'P 1'
#
loop_
_entity.id
_entity.type
_entity.pdbx_description
1 polymer ?
#
loop_
_entity_poly.entity_id
_entity_poly.type
_entity_poly.pdbx_seq_one_letter_code
_entity_poly.pdbx_strand_id
1 'polypeptide(L)'
;GKYYRPTDRISYYLPSQIQPKFTYHELVLHIASDEDANLSRLQWHEQSVEMIDGLYQIENLFGHKFLIYRKQDSRIYLGNDESLEQRIFHLEHVQYREYRLRHHQSNKILNIYQHSLNNESPLVADSQIDQTFTFQYVNHSNKDYYIWPAHQPPTHRSKVLDIYNDPYGHARQNGAQVQSYDFHGGPNQRFRLHAINQNITKLANKMFQVNLCDT
;
A
#
# COMPACT_ATOMS: atom_id res chain seq x y z
N GLY A 1 25.95 37.53 -40.93
CA GLY A 1 26.19 37.71 -39.48
C GLY A 1 25.19 36.85 -38.74
N LYS A 2 25.51 36.09 -37.70
CA LYS A 2 26.59 36.20 -36.71
C LYS A 2 27.19 34.80 -36.43
N TYR A 3 28.45 34.79 -36.00
CA TYR A 3 29.27 33.64 -35.61
C TYR A 3 29.17 33.33 -34.09
N TYR A 4 29.45 32.06 -33.73
CA TYR A 4 30.11 31.52 -32.50
C TYR A 4 29.33 31.44 -31.15
N ARG A 5 29.43 30.40 -30.27
CA ARG A 5 30.22 29.15 -30.18
C ARG A 5 29.55 28.04 -29.32
N PRO A 6 30.02 26.76 -29.44
CA PRO A 6 29.58 25.55 -28.75
C PRO A 6 30.46 25.18 -27.53
N THR A 7 29.96 24.32 -26.63
CA THR A 7 30.82 23.41 -25.82
C THR A 7 30.10 22.09 -25.54
N ASP A 8 30.57 21.08 -26.26
CA ASP A 8 30.85 19.70 -25.88
C ASP A 8 29.76 18.71 -25.44
N ARG A 9 29.81 17.59 -26.17
CA ARG A 9 29.15 16.31 -26.00
C ARG A 9 29.54 15.66 -24.68
N ILE A 10 28.59 15.02 -24.03
CA ILE A 10 28.82 13.68 -23.48
C ILE A 10 27.74 12.77 -24.05
N SER A 11 28.15 11.95 -25.01
CA SER A 11 27.34 10.85 -25.53
C SER A 11 27.42 9.70 -24.54
N TYR A 12 26.29 9.34 -23.92
CA TYR A 12 26.13 7.97 -23.42
C TYR A 12 25.36 7.19 -24.47
N TYR A 13 26.11 6.40 -25.24
CA TYR A 13 25.56 5.24 -25.92
C TYR A 13 25.12 4.24 -24.85
N LEU A 14 23.82 4.02 -24.71
CA LEU A 14 23.29 2.75 -24.22
C LEU A 14 22.65 2.02 -25.41
N PRO A 15 23.04 0.77 -25.69
CA PRO A 15 22.52 0.01 -26.83
C PRO A 15 21.01 -0.19 -26.75
N SER A 16 20.40 -0.12 -27.92
CA SER A 16 19.01 -0.42 -28.25
C SER A 16 18.49 -1.77 -27.73
N GLN A 17 17.16 -1.83 -27.58
CA GLN A 17 16.26 -2.99 -27.37
C GLN A 17 15.91 -3.21 -25.88
N ILE A 18 14.73 -2.88 -25.34
CA ILE A 18 13.35 -2.79 -25.85
C ILE A 18 12.66 -1.61 -25.13
N GLN A 19 12.22 -0.59 -25.86
CA GLN A 19 11.28 0.41 -25.34
C GLN A 19 9.87 -0.19 -25.48
N PRO A 20 9.00 -0.20 -24.44
CA PRO A 20 7.60 -0.53 -24.64
C PRO A 20 7.00 0.49 -25.60
N LYS A 21 6.53 0.00 -26.74
CA LYS A 21 6.15 0.78 -27.92
C LYS A 21 4.73 1.36 -27.81
N PHE A 22 4.32 1.81 -26.63
CA PHE A 22 3.10 2.60 -26.44
C PHE A 22 3.26 3.48 -25.20
N THR A 23 3.00 4.78 -25.35
CA THR A 23 2.71 5.62 -24.18
C THR A 23 1.27 5.32 -23.74
N TYR A 24 0.97 5.38 -22.44
CA TYR A 24 -0.35 5.03 -21.87
C TYR A 24 -1.52 5.81 -22.52
N HIS A 25 -1.20 6.96 -23.14
CA HIS A 25 -2.13 7.78 -23.92
C HIS A 25 -2.65 7.09 -25.20
N GLU A 26 -1.89 6.17 -25.81
CA GLU A 26 -2.27 5.51 -27.07
C GLU A 26 -3.15 4.27 -26.87
N LEU A 27 -3.18 3.70 -25.65
CA LEU A 27 -4.05 2.59 -25.27
C LEU A 27 -5.51 3.03 -25.07
N VAL A 28 -5.74 4.34 -24.91
CA VAL A 28 -7.05 4.96 -24.59
C VAL A 28 -8.02 4.93 -25.77
N LEU A 29 -7.55 4.83 -27.01
CA LEU A 29 -8.40 4.97 -28.20
C LEU A 29 -9.00 3.67 -28.75
N HIS A 30 -8.65 2.49 -28.23
CA HIS A 30 -9.00 1.20 -28.88
C HIS A 30 -10.02 0.32 -28.15
N ILE A 31 -10.61 0.76 -27.03
CA ILE A 31 -11.53 -0.09 -26.26
C ILE A 31 -12.82 0.66 -25.91
N ALA A 32 -13.56 1.05 -26.94
CA ALA A 32 -14.91 1.59 -26.81
C ALA A 32 -15.94 0.46 -26.90
N SER A 33 -16.40 -0.03 -25.75
CA SER A 33 -17.68 -0.75 -25.65
C SER A 33 -18.35 -0.66 -24.26
N ASP A 34 -17.65 -0.18 -23.22
CA ASP A 34 -18.22 0.14 -21.91
C ASP A 34 -17.72 1.51 -21.43
N GLU A 35 -18.44 2.58 -21.77
CA GLU A 35 -18.02 3.96 -21.46
C GLU A 35 -18.02 4.24 -19.94
N ASP A 36 -19.01 3.77 -19.18
CA ASP A 36 -19.14 4.05 -17.74
C ASP A 36 -18.06 3.36 -16.87
N ALA A 37 -17.72 2.11 -17.20
CA ALA A 37 -16.67 1.38 -16.50
C ALA A 37 -15.29 2.00 -16.76
N ASN A 38 -15.05 2.47 -17.99
CA ASN A 38 -13.81 3.15 -18.35
C ASN A 38 -13.69 4.53 -17.71
N LEU A 39 -14.76 5.32 -17.68
CA LEU A 39 -14.77 6.63 -17.02
C LEU A 39 -14.55 6.50 -15.52
N SER A 40 -15.22 5.55 -14.86
CA SER A 40 -14.98 5.30 -13.43
C SER A 40 -13.55 4.84 -13.16
N ARG A 41 -12.99 3.95 -13.98
CA ARG A 41 -11.58 3.52 -13.88
C ARG A 41 -10.61 4.70 -14.02
N LEU A 42 -10.83 5.58 -14.99
CA LEU A 42 -9.98 6.76 -15.21
C LEU A 42 -10.05 7.73 -14.02
N GLN A 43 -11.26 7.97 -13.49
CA GLN A 43 -11.47 8.86 -12.35
C GLN A 43 -10.71 8.41 -11.10
N TRP A 44 -10.78 7.12 -10.75
CA TRP A 44 -10.07 6.60 -9.57
C TRP A 44 -8.56 6.51 -9.80
N HIS A 45 -8.13 6.21 -11.03
CA HIS A 45 -6.72 6.18 -11.36
C HIS A 45 -6.10 7.58 -11.22
N GLU A 46 -6.79 8.65 -11.62
CA GLU A 46 -6.34 10.03 -11.38
C GLU A 46 -6.27 10.38 -9.89
N GLN A 47 -7.20 9.86 -9.08
CA GLN A 47 -7.23 10.06 -7.61
C GLN A 47 -6.21 9.23 -6.82
N SER A 48 -5.56 8.25 -7.47
CA SER A 48 -4.43 7.57 -6.84
C SER A 48 -3.29 8.56 -6.58
N VAL A 49 -2.70 8.49 -5.39
CA VAL A 49 -1.71 9.47 -4.95
C VAL A 49 -0.31 8.89 -4.95
N GLU A 50 0.66 9.77 -5.17
CA GLU A 50 2.06 9.45 -4.93
C GLU A 50 2.34 9.50 -3.43
N MET A 51 2.68 8.36 -2.87
CA MET A 51 3.12 8.18 -1.49
C MET A 51 4.65 8.30 -1.40
N ILE A 52 5.13 8.74 -0.24
CA ILE A 52 6.56 8.85 0.04
C ILE A 52 7.04 7.56 0.69
N ASP A 53 8.14 6.99 0.19
CA ASP A 53 8.78 5.83 0.80
C ASP A 53 9.15 6.06 2.27
N GLY A 54 8.97 5.06 3.12
CA GLY A 54 9.32 5.19 4.52
C GLY A 54 8.65 4.19 5.46
N LEU A 55 8.80 4.45 6.76
CA LEU A 55 8.18 3.66 7.82
C LEU A 55 6.83 4.28 8.20
N TYR A 56 5.81 3.44 8.29
CA TYR A 56 4.45 3.87 8.59
C TYR A 56 3.80 2.97 9.64
N GLN A 57 2.96 3.59 10.48
CA GLN A 57 1.83 2.89 11.10
C GLN A 57 0.58 3.17 10.26
N ILE A 58 -0.27 2.16 10.08
CA ILE A 58 -1.48 2.27 9.26
C ILE A 58 -2.68 2.14 10.19
N GLU A 59 -3.42 3.23 10.37
CA GLU A 59 -4.61 3.29 11.23
C GLU A 59 -5.86 3.08 10.38
N ASN A 60 -6.82 2.29 10.85
CA ASN A 60 -8.15 2.26 10.29
C ASN A 60 -9.08 3.20 11.06
N LEU A 61 -9.95 3.91 10.34
CA LEU A 61 -10.86 4.92 10.91
C LEU A 61 -12.09 4.31 11.58
N PHE A 62 -12.34 3.02 11.36
CA PHE A 62 -13.29 2.23 12.12
C PHE A 62 -12.61 1.72 13.39
N GLY A 63 -12.86 2.42 14.51
CA GLY A 63 -12.32 2.05 15.81
C GLY A 63 -10.93 2.61 16.14
N HIS A 64 -10.28 3.34 15.22
CA HIS A 64 -9.01 4.04 15.46
C HIS A 64 -7.91 3.12 15.98
N LYS A 65 -7.69 2.02 15.25
CA LYS A 65 -6.69 0.97 15.56
C LYS A 65 -5.71 0.79 14.42
N PHE A 66 -4.53 0.30 14.74
CA PHE A 66 -3.48 0.08 13.74
C PHE A 66 -3.51 -1.34 13.19
N LEU A 67 -3.04 -1.48 11.95
CA LEU A 67 -2.64 -2.78 11.42
C LEU A 67 -1.51 -3.36 12.27
N ILE A 68 -1.65 -4.63 12.61
CA ILE A 68 -0.71 -5.45 13.37
C ILE A 68 -0.41 -6.70 12.57
N TYR A 69 0.86 -7.03 12.42
CA TYR A 69 1.26 -8.35 11.96
C TYR A 69 1.37 -9.34 13.12
N ARG A 70 0.53 -10.38 13.09
CA ARG A 70 0.55 -11.47 14.06
C ARG A 70 1.38 -12.63 13.52
N LYS A 71 2.46 -12.97 14.23
CA LYS A 71 3.43 -14.01 13.79
C LYS A 71 2.84 -15.42 13.81
N GLN A 72 1.94 -15.71 14.75
CA GLN A 72 1.39 -17.04 15.00
C GLN A 72 0.66 -17.62 13.79
N ASP A 73 -0.04 -16.78 13.03
CA ASP A 73 -0.86 -17.16 11.88
C ASP A 73 -0.51 -16.38 10.60
N SER A 74 0.54 -15.56 10.65
CA SER A 74 0.99 -14.69 9.57
C SER A 74 -0.10 -13.76 9.01
N ARG A 75 -1.10 -13.40 9.81
CA ARG A 75 -2.22 -12.54 9.40
C ARG A 75 -2.08 -11.11 9.90
N ILE A 76 -2.83 -10.22 9.25
CA ILE A 76 -2.94 -8.82 9.65
C ILE A 76 -4.29 -8.58 10.36
N TYR A 77 -4.21 -7.91 11.50
CA TYR A 77 -5.36 -7.58 12.34
C TYR A 77 -5.34 -6.12 12.75
N LEU A 78 -6.44 -5.62 13.28
CA LEU A 78 -6.45 -4.35 14.02
C LEU A 78 -6.03 -4.54 15.47
N GLY A 79 -5.26 -3.59 16.00
CA GLY A 79 -5.10 -3.45 17.44
C GLY A 79 -4.08 -2.39 17.85
N ASN A 80 -4.08 -2.13 19.16
CA ASN A 80 -3.17 -1.18 19.82
C ASN A 80 -2.42 -1.82 21.02
N ASP A 81 -2.72 -3.08 21.32
CA ASP A 81 -2.19 -3.86 22.45
C ASP A 81 -0.83 -4.49 22.20
N GLU A 82 -0.43 -4.66 20.94
CA GLU A 82 0.87 -5.22 20.59
C GLU A 82 2.01 -4.19 20.64
N SER A 83 3.24 -4.72 20.67
CA SER A 83 4.46 -3.90 20.59
C SER A 83 4.46 -2.99 19.36
N LEU A 84 5.12 -1.83 19.48
CA LEU A 84 5.23 -0.89 18.35
C LEU A 84 5.78 -1.56 17.09
N GLU A 85 6.78 -2.43 17.22
CA GLU A 85 7.43 -3.15 16.12
C GLU A 85 6.47 -3.95 15.23
N GLN A 86 5.39 -4.51 15.81
CA GLN A 86 4.38 -5.26 15.04
C GLN A 86 3.46 -4.36 14.20
N ARG A 87 3.50 -3.04 14.45
CA ARG A 87 2.66 -2.02 13.81
C ARG A 87 3.40 -1.20 12.77
N ILE A 88 4.68 -1.50 12.52
CA ILE A 88 5.51 -0.75 11.58
C ILE A 88 5.59 -1.50 10.25
N PHE A 89 5.33 -0.78 9.17
CA PHE A 89 5.46 -1.25 7.81
C PHE A 89 6.35 -0.31 7.01
N HIS A 90 7.23 -0.87 6.19
CA HIS A 90 7.88 -0.13 5.11
C HIS A 90 6.87 0.00 3.97
N LEU A 91 6.67 1.23 3.52
CA LEU A 91 6.02 1.53 2.26
C LEU A 91 7.14 1.77 1.24
N GLU A 92 7.15 0.97 0.17
CA GLU A 92 8.21 0.96 -0.84
C GLU A 92 7.58 1.17 -2.21
N HIS A 93 7.92 2.27 -2.89
CA HIS A 93 7.52 2.50 -4.27
C HIS A 93 8.12 1.42 -5.18
N VAL A 94 7.27 0.77 -5.96
CA VAL A 94 7.69 -0.27 -6.90
C VAL A 94 7.71 0.29 -8.32
N GLN A 95 6.59 0.88 -8.73
CA GLN A 95 6.39 1.49 -10.03
C GLN A 95 5.21 2.45 -9.94
N TYR A 96 4.97 3.22 -11.01
CA TYR A 96 3.92 4.24 -11.12
C TYR A 96 2.72 4.06 -10.15
N ARG A 97 2.75 4.78 -9.03
CA ARG A 97 1.70 4.83 -7.98
C ARG A 97 1.36 3.49 -7.30
N GLU A 98 2.20 2.48 -7.49
CA GLU A 98 2.13 1.17 -6.86
C GLU A 98 3.22 1.01 -5.82
N TYR A 99 2.81 0.56 -4.64
CA TYR A 99 3.69 0.41 -3.49
C TYR A 99 3.56 -0.95 -2.87
N ARG A 100 4.69 -1.49 -2.43
CA ARG A 100 4.75 -2.69 -1.61
C ARG A 100 4.67 -2.29 -0.13
N LEU A 101 3.91 -3.05 0.65
CA LEU A 101 3.91 -2.96 2.11
C LEU A 101 4.68 -4.14 2.67
N ARG A 102 5.75 -3.86 3.41
CA ARG A 102 6.59 -4.88 4.06
C ARG A 102 6.60 -4.67 5.56
N HIS A 103 6.24 -5.69 6.32
CA HIS A 103 6.31 -5.60 7.78
C HIS A 103 7.75 -5.44 8.26
N HIS A 104 7.98 -4.47 9.16
CA HIS A 104 9.32 -3.99 9.55
C HIS A 104 10.21 -5.09 10.11
N GLN A 105 9.74 -5.83 11.09
CA GLN A 105 10.58 -6.79 11.82
C GLN A 105 10.70 -8.13 11.09
N SER A 106 9.65 -8.58 10.41
CA SER A 106 9.64 -9.90 9.76
C SER A 106 10.14 -9.86 8.31
N ASN A 107 10.23 -8.68 7.71
CA ASN A 107 10.50 -8.47 6.29
C ASN A 107 9.51 -9.17 5.35
N LYS A 108 8.38 -9.67 5.86
CA LYS A 108 7.33 -10.28 5.04
C LYS A 108 6.49 -9.21 4.35
N ILE A 109 6.05 -9.52 3.14
CA ILE A 109 5.28 -8.60 2.30
C ILE A 109 3.80 -8.87 2.54
N LEU A 110 3.02 -7.81 2.69
CA LEU A 110 1.57 -7.89 2.83
C LEU A 110 0.94 -8.25 1.50
N ASN A 111 0.05 -9.23 1.51
CA ASN A 111 -0.76 -9.61 0.35
C ASN A 111 -2.14 -10.11 0.79
N ILE A 112 -3.05 -10.28 -0.17
CA ILE A 112 -4.31 -10.99 0.07
C ILE A 112 -4.01 -12.49 -0.02
N TYR A 113 -4.48 -13.26 0.95
CA TYR A 113 -4.29 -14.71 0.98
C TYR A 113 -4.70 -15.36 -0.35
N GLN A 114 -3.75 -16.07 -0.96
CA GLN A 114 -3.90 -16.73 -2.27
C GLN A 114 -4.30 -15.79 -3.43
N HIS A 115 -4.09 -14.47 -3.30
CA HIS A 115 -4.50 -13.48 -4.29
C HIS A 115 -6.01 -13.55 -4.61
N SER A 116 -6.78 -14.05 -3.65
CA SER A 116 -8.19 -14.28 -3.83
C SER A 116 -8.92 -12.97 -4.11
N LEU A 117 -9.77 -13.00 -5.13
CA LEU A 117 -10.71 -11.94 -5.45
C LEU A 117 -12.05 -12.11 -4.72
N ASN A 118 -12.14 -13.05 -3.77
CA ASN A 118 -13.34 -13.27 -2.98
C ASN A 118 -13.42 -12.27 -1.83
N ASN A 119 -14.64 -11.94 -1.42
CA ASN A 119 -14.86 -11.25 -0.16
C ASN A 119 -14.32 -12.06 1.01
N GLU A 120 -13.91 -11.35 2.05
CA GLU A 120 -13.45 -11.91 3.33
C GLU A 120 -12.12 -12.66 3.25
N SER A 121 -11.42 -12.56 2.12
CA SER A 121 -10.07 -13.10 1.99
C SER A 121 -9.13 -12.33 2.91
N PRO A 122 -8.43 -13.00 3.85
CA PRO A 122 -7.65 -12.30 4.86
C PRO A 122 -6.42 -11.64 4.25
N LEU A 123 -6.05 -10.49 4.80
CA LEU A 123 -4.74 -9.90 4.57
C LEU A 123 -3.70 -10.69 5.38
N VAL A 124 -2.63 -11.13 4.72
CA VAL A 124 -1.54 -11.91 5.33
C VAL A 124 -0.21 -11.25 5.02
N ALA A 125 0.84 -11.63 5.75
CA ALA A 125 2.20 -11.30 5.39
C ALA A 125 2.99 -12.60 5.13
N ASP A 126 3.47 -12.76 3.90
CA ASP A 126 4.20 -13.94 3.45
C ASP A 126 5.50 -13.52 2.74
N SER A 127 6.54 -14.35 2.84
CA SER A 127 7.80 -14.19 2.12
C SER A 127 7.92 -15.09 0.89
N GLN A 128 7.05 -16.09 0.73
CA GLN A 128 7.20 -17.13 -0.30
C GLN A 128 6.17 -17.05 -1.44
N ILE A 129 4.99 -16.45 -1.22
CA ILE A 129 3.89 -16.60 -2.18
C ILE A 129 3.89 -15.55 -3.28
N ASP A 130 4.30 -14.30 -3.01
CA ASP A 130 4.49 -13.32 -4.09
C ASP A 130 5.17 -12.04 -3.59
N GLN A 131 6.42 -11.81 -4.01
CA GLN A 131 7.12 -10.56 -3.70
C GLN A 131 6.63 -9.38 -4.56
N THR A 132 5.76 -9.62 -5.54
CA THR A 132 5.28 -8.62 -6.49
C THR A 132 3.95 -7.99 -6.10
N PHE A 133 3.32 -8.44 -5.01
CA PHE A 133 2.06 -7.86 -4.56
C PHE A 133 2.24 -6.38 -4.16
N THR A 134 1.46 -5.51 -4.81
CA THR A 134 1.49 -4.07 -4.61
C THR A 134 0.09 -3.52 -4.37
N PHE A 135 0.06 -2.31 -3.83
CA PHE A 135 -1.14 -1.55 -3.54
C PHE A 135 -1.08 -0.17 -4.18
N GLN A 136 -2.24 0.33 -4.60
CA GLN A 136 -2.47 1.72 -4.94
C GLN A 136 -3.20 2.41 -3.78
N TYR A 137 -2.89 3.68 -3.54
CA TYR A 137 -3.50 4.50 -2.49
C TYR A 137 -4.40 5.53 -3.14
N VAL A 138 -5.70 5.43 -2.89
CA VAL A 138 -6.69 6.32 -3.50
C VAL A 138 -7.22 7.27 -2.45
N ASN A 139 -7.06 8.56 -2.68
CA ASN A 139 -7.42 9.59 -1.71
C ASN A 139 -8.95 9.72 -1.61
N HIS A 140 -9.48 9.62 -0.39
CA HIS A 140 -10.86 9.97 -0.10
C HIS A 140 -10.99 11.44 0.30
N SER A 141 -10.20 11.87 1.31
CA SER A 141 -10.23 13.22 1.91
C SER A 141 -9.07 13.38 2.89
N ASN A 142 -8.52 14.58 3.10
CA ASN A 142 -7.61 14.94 4.21
C ASN A 142 -6.75 13.79 4.81
N LYS A 143 -5.92 13.14 3.98
CA LYS A 143 -4.98 12.06 4.35
C LYS A 143 -5.62 10.73 4.79
N ASP A 144 -6.90 10.52 4.45
CA ASP A 144 -7.58 9.23 4.53
C ASP A 144 -7.59 8.58 3.14
N TYR A 145 -7.19 7.33 3.08
CA TYR A 145 -7.02 6.57 1.85
C TYR A 145 -7.86 5.32 1.86
N TYR A 146 -8.32 4.93 0.69
CA TYR A 146 -8.63 3.55 0.39
C TYR A 146 -7.35 2.86 -0.12
N ILE A 147 -7.10 1.64 0.33
CA ILE A 147 -5.93 0.86 -0.06
C ILE A 147 -6.38 -0.25 -1.02
N TRP A 148 -6.01 -0.12 -2.29
CA TRP A 148 -6.42 -1.01 -3.37
C TRP A 148 -5.31 -2.01 -3.71
N PRO A 149 -5.58 -3.31 -3.80
CA PRO A 149 -4.66 -4.25 -4.45
C PRO A 149 -4.45 -3.84 -5.91
N ALA A 150 -3.20 -3.69 -6.35
CA ALA A 150 -2.88 -3.16 -7.67
C ALA A 150 -3.06 -4.18 -8.81
N HIS A 151 -3.20 -5.48 -8.51
CA HIS A 151 -3.50 -6.51 -9.51
C HIS A 151 -4.93 -6.41 -10.08
N GLN A 152 -5.70 -5.40 -9.67
CA GLN A 152 -6.99 -5.03 -10.23
C GLN A 152 -7.05 -3.50 -10.39
N PRO A 153 -7.71 -2.98 -11.44
CA PRO A 153 -7.92 -1.54 -11.56
C PRO A 153 -8.84 -1.04 -10.44
N PRO A 154 -8.63 0.18 -9.89
CA PRO A 154 -9.52 0.74 -8.90
C PRO A 154 -10.85 1.14 -9.55
N THR A 155 -11.93 0.46 -9.17
CA THR A 155 -13.31 0.73 -9.64
C THR A 155 -14.29 0.49 -8.49
N HIS A 156 -15.54 0.90 -8.67
CA HIS A 156 -16.61 0.61 -7.71
C HIS A 156 -16.95 -0.89 -7.57
N ARG A 157 -16.41 -1.75 -8.44
CA ARG A 157 -16.58 -3.21 -8.39
C ARG A 157 -15.33 -3.94 -7.89
N SER A 158 -14.28 -3.19 -7.56
CA SER A 158 -12.99 -3.75 -7.17
C SER A 158 -12.96 -4.00 -5.67
N LYS A 159 -12.14 -4.97 -5.25
CA LYS A 159 -11.91 -5.19 -3.82
C LYS A 159 -10.99 -4.12 -3.24
N VAL A 160 -11.19 -3.78 -1.98
CA VAL A 160 -10.30 -2.92 -1.18
C VAL A 160 -9.91 -3.60 0.10
N LEU A 161 -8.89 -3.05 0.75
CA LEU A 161 -8.63 -3.37 2.14
C LEU A 161 -9.82 -2.93 3.00
N ASP A 162 -10.23 -3.81 3.90
CA ASP A 162 -11.44 -3.70 4.68
C ASP A 162 -11.23 -4.30 6.08
N ILE A 163 -11.93 -3.76 7.07
CA ILE A 163 -12.02 -4.36 8.39
C ILE A 163 -13.30 -5.18 8.44
N TYR A 164 -13.16 -6.46 8.77
CA TYR A 164 -14.28 -7.35 8.97
C TYR A 164 -15.29 -6.72 9.93
N ASN A 165 -16.46 -6.40 9.40
CA ASN A 165 -17.54 -5.75 10.12
C ASN A 165 -18.55 -6.80 10.56
N ASP A 166 -18.38 -7.34 11.77
CA ASP A 166 -19.42 -8.18 12.37
C ASP A 166 -20.56 -7.34 12.94
N PRO A 167 -21.80 -7.87 12.94
CA PRO A 167 -22.97 -7.16 13.43
C PRO A 167 -22.99 -6.95 14.97
N TYR A 168 -22.06 -7.56 15.70
CA TYR A 168 -21.95 -7.48 17.17
C TYR A 168 -20.95 -6.43 17.64
N GLY A 169 -20.27 -5.74 16.70
CA GLY A 169 -19.37 -4.63 16.97
C GLY A 169 -17.94 -5.03 17.36
N HIS A 170 -17.53 -6.29 17.22
CA HIS A 170 -16.15 -6.72 17.48
C HIS A 170 -15.14 -6.16 16.47
N ALA A 171 -15.62 -5.76 15.30
CA ALA A 171 -14.88 -5.08 14.25
C ALA A 171 -14.12 -3.81 14.71
N ARG A 172 -14.52 -3.20 15.83
CA ARG A 172 -13.84 -2.05 16.44
C ARG A 172 -12.92 -2.43 17.60
N GLN A 173 -12.72 -3.72 17.86
CA GLN A 173 -11.91 -4.25 18.96
C GLN A 173 -10.54 -4.70 18.45
N ASN A 174 -9.60 -4.93 19.37
CA ASN A 174 -8.32 -5.55 18.98
C ASN A 174 -8.60 -6.98 18.50
N GLY A 175 -7.83 -7.43 17.51
CA GLY A 175 -7.98 -8.75 16.89
C GLY A 175 -9.00 -8.80 15.76
N ALA A 176 -9.69 -7.70 15.42
CA ALA A 176 -10.55 -7.66 14.24
C ALA A 176 -9.72 -7.96 12.97
N GLN A 177 -10.24 -8.83 12.11
CA GLN A 177 -9.56 -9.28 10.91
C GLN A 177 -9.51 -8.16 9.86
N VAL A 178 -8.34 -7.97 9.25
CA VAL A 178 -8.21 -7.19 8.02
C VAL A 178 -8.37 -8.13 6.82
N GLN A 179 -9.19 -7.73 5.86
CA GLN A 179 -9.60 -8.57 4.74
C GLN A 179 -9.70 -7.76 3.44
N SER A 180 -9.87 -8.46 2.32
CA SER A 180 -10.35 -7.85 1.08
C SER A 180 -11.87 -7.93 1.00
N TYR A 181 -12.52 -6.82 0.67
CA TYR A 181 -13.97 -6.79 0.49
C TYR A 181 -14.36 -5.87 -0.66
N ASP A 182 -15.56 -6.03 -1.20
CA ASP A 182 -16.12 -5.14 -2.21
C ASP A 182 -16.11 -3.69 -1.73
N PHE A 183 -15.69 -2.79 -2.61
CA PHE A 183 -15.69 -1.38 -2.31
C PHE A 183 -17.11 -0.85 -2.07
N HIS A 184 -17.31 -0.24 -0.91
CA HIS A 184 -18.54 0.48 -0.56
C HIS A 184 -18.27 1.82 0.15
N GLY A 185 -17.00 2.22 0.29
CA GLY A 185 -16.58 3.53 0.78
C GLY A 185 -16.80 3.76 2.30
N GLY A 186 -17.10 2.70 3.05
CA GLY A 186 -17.38 2.80 4.48
C GLY A 186 -16.14 3.15 5.32
N PRO A 187 -16.30 3.60 6.57
CA PRO A 187 -15.18 3.90 7.47
C PRO A 187 -14.23 2.71 7.72
N ASN A 188 -14.74 1.48 7.65
CA ASN A 188 -13.97 0.24 7.74
C ASN A 188 -13.05 0.02 6.53
N GLN A 189 -13.22 0.77 5.43
CA GLN A 189 -12.35 0.73 4.25
C GLN A 189 -11.38 1.92 4.18
N ARG A 190 -11.40 2.80 5.19
CA ARG A 190 -10.62 4.04 5.19
C ARG A 190 -9.47 3.95 6.18
N PHE A 191 -8.28 4.33 5.71
CA PHE A 191 -7.04 4.21 6.45
C PHE A 191 -6.24 5.51 6.45
N ARG A 192 -5.54 5.80 7.55
CA ARG A 192 -4.52 6.85 7.65
C ARG A 192 -3.14 6.25 7.74
N LEU A 193 -2.21 6.84 7.03
CA LEU A 193 -0.79 6.48 7.08
C LEU A 193 -0.05 7.50 7.93
N HIS A 194 0.49 7.04 9.05
CA HIS A 194 1.26 7.83 10.00
C HIS A 194 2.74 7.57 9.78
N ALA A 195 3.43 8.52 9.13
CA ALA A 195 4.87 8.42 8.91
C ALA A 195 5.61 8.43 10.24
N ILE A 196 6.49 7.45 10.43
CA ILE A 196 7.38 7.36 11.58
C ILE A 196 8.66 8.10 11.20
N ASN A 197 8.85 9.29 11.77
CA ASN A 197 10.09 10.03 11.60
C ASN A 197 11.28 9.20 12.13
N GLN A 198 12.29 8.96 11.29
CA GLN A 198 13.44 8.08 11.55
C GLN A 198 14.25 8.41 12.83
N ASN A 199 14.02 9.58 13.43
CA ASN A 199 14.62 9.95 14.72
C ASN A 199 14.05 9.15 15.91
N ILE A 200 12.82 8.63 15.82
CA ILE A 200 12.21 7.79 16.87
C ILE A 200 12.83 6.38 16.87
N THR A 201 13.18 5.83 15.70
CA THR A 201 13.77 4.49 15.56
C THR A 201 15.19 4.42 16.15
N LYS A 202 15.96 5.53 16.10
CA LYS A 202 17.26 5.62 16.80
C LYS A 202 17.12 5.64 18.32
N LEU A 203 16.08 6.28 18.86
CA LEU A 203 15.84 6.36 20.31
C LEU A 203 15.32 5.03 20.88
N ALA A 204 14.42 4.33 20.17
CA ALA A 204 13.94 3.02 20.57
C ALA A 204 15.07 1.98 20.61
N ASN A 205 15.89 1.91 19.56
CA ASN A 205 17.04 0.99 19.53
C ASN A 205 18.10 1.31 20.59
N LYS A 206 18.29 2.60 20.92
CA LYS A 206 19.21 3.01 21.99
C LYS A 206 18.68 2.63 23.38
N MET A 207 17.37 2.72 23.63
CA MET A 207 16.78 2.29 24.90
C MET A 207 16.75 0.76 25.08
N PHE A 208 16.58 -0.02 23.99
CA PHE A 208 16.69 -1.48 24.05
C PHE A 208 18.12 -1.98 24.29
N GLN A 209 19.15 -1.29 23.78
CA GLN A 209 20.54 -1.65 24.03
C GLN A 209 21.01 -1.30 25.45
N VAL A 210 20.54 -0.19 26.03
CA VAL A 210 20.90 0.20 27.41
C VAL A 210 20.35 -0.82 28.43
N ASN A 211 19.17 -1.41 28.18
CA ASN A 211 18.58 -2.40 29.08
C ASN A 211 19.17 -3.83 28.95
N LEU A 212 20.13 -4.06 28.05
CA LEU A 212 20.82 -5.34 27.88
C LEU A 212 22.29 -5.32 28.34
N CYS A 213 22.76 -4.19 28.88
CA CYS A 213 24.13 -4.05 29.40
C CYS A 213 24.23 -3.93 30.93
N ASP A 214 23.10 -3.96 31.66
CA ASP A 214 23.06 -3.84 33.14
C ASP A 214 22.49 -5.09 33.83
N THR A 215 23.00 -6.29 33.48
CA THR A 215 22.86 -7.51 34.30
C THR A 215 24.13 -8.35 34.28
#